data_AF-A0A8T3AW97-F1
#
_entry.id   AF-A0A8T3AW97-F1
#
_cell.length_a   1.000
_cell.length_b   1.000
_cell.length_c   1.000
_cell.angle_alpha   90.00
_cell.angle_beta   90.00
_cell.angle_gamma   90.00
#
_symmetry.space_group_name_H-M   'P 1'
#
loop_
_entity.id
_entity.type
_entity.pdbx_description
1 polymer ?
#
loop_
_entity_poly.entity_id
_entity_poly.type
_entity_poly.pdbx_seq_one_letter_code
_entity_poly.pdbx_strand_id
1 'polypeptide(L)'
;MDFEGRSEGRSIKSILAHVAPLKLVLVHGSAEATEHLKEHCSKHVCPHVYAPQIEETIDVTSDLCAYKVQLSERLMSNVLFKKLGDYEISWIDAEIGKTNDMLTLFPVSSTPHHKSVLVGDLKLVDFKQFLASKGIQVEFAGGALRCGEYVTLRKISDFTQKGGTVAQHVIIEGSLTEEYYQIRELLYSQFYLF
;
A
#
# COMPACT_ATOMS: atom_id res chain seq x y z
N MET A 1 -17.34 11.36 39.74
CA MET A 1 -16.04 10.92 39.23
C MET A 1 -16.20 9.46 38.87
N ASP A 2 -16.04 9.11 37.60
CA ASP A 2 -16.05 7.71 37.15
C ASP A 2 -14.66 7.11 37.38
N PHE A 3 -14.58 6.06 38.19
CA PHE A 3 -13.35 5.35 38.55
C PHE A 3 -13.28 3.97 37.89
N GLU A 4 -14.06 3.74 36.85
CA GLU A 4 -14.22 2.42 36.23
C GLU A 4 -12.99 1.99 35.41
N GLY A 5 -12.09 2.93 35.07
CA GLY A 5 -10.86 2.65 34.31
C GLY A 5 -11.10 2.18 32.87
N ARG A 6 -12.33 2.33 32.35
CA ARG A 6 -12.70 1.89 31.00
C ARG A 6 -12.38 2.95 29.95
N SER A 7 -12.01 2.48 28.77
CA SER A 7 -11.76 3.34 27.61
C SER A 7 -13.05 4.01 27.15
N GLU A 8 -13.04 5.35 27.09
CA GLU A 8 -14.15 6.12 26.52
C GLU A 8 -14.29 5.86 25.01
N GLY A 9 -15.48 6.15 24.47
CA GLY A 9 -15.77 5.95 23.04
C GLY A 9 -14.84 6.71 22.09
N ARG A 10 -14.30 7.87 22.48
CA ARG A 10 -13.30 8.60 21.69
C ARG A 10 -11.96 7.86 21.65
N SER A 11 -11.51 7.35 22.78
CA SER A 11 -10.26 6.59 22.90
C SER A 11 -10.32 5.30 22.09
N ILE A 12 -11.43 4.54 22.18
CA ILE A 12 -11.62 3.31 21.38
C ILE A 12 -11.58 3.61 19.88
N LYS A 13 -12.27 4.65 19.43
CA LYS A 13 -12.24 5.06 18.01
C LYS A 13 -10.83 5.44 17.55
N SER A 14 -10.08 6.16 18.37
CA SER A 14 -8.69 6.52 18.08
C SER A 14 -7.77 5.30 18.00
N ILE A 15 -7.94 4.34 18.91
CA ILE A 15 -7.15 3.10 18.91
C ILE A 15 -7.47 2.27 17.67
N LEU A 16 -8.75 2.10 17.35
CA LEU A 16 -9.18 1.32 16.18
C LEU A 16 -8.73 1.95 14.86
N ALA A 17 -8.72 3.28 14.76
CA ALA A 17 -8.18 3.99 13.61
C ALA A 17 -6.67 3.78 13.45
N HIS A 18 -5.92 3.67 14.56
CA HIS A 18 -4.48 3.46 14.53
C HIS A 18 -4.10 2.00 14.26
N VAL A 19 -4.81 1.04 14.88
CA VAL A 19 -4.55 -0.39 14.73
C VAL A 19 -4.97 -0.89 13.35
N ALA A 20 -6.02 -0.30 12.75
CA ALA A 20 -6.56 -0.67 11.44
C ALA A 20 -6.73 -2.20 11.24
N PRO A 21 -7.53 -2.88 12.09
CA PRO A 21 -7.71 -4.32 12.03
C PRO A 21 -8.36 -4.77 10.71
N LEU A 22 -8.04 -5.98 10.22
CA LEU A 22 -8.66 -6.54 9.01
C LEU A 22 -10.08 -7.09 9.26
N LYS A 23 -10.30 -7.64 10.45
CA LYS A 23 -11.58 -8.15 10.95
C LYS A 23 -11.73 -7.72 12.41
N LEU A 24 -12.91 -7.24 12.80
CA LEU A 24 -13.21 -6.75 14.13
C LEU A 24 -14.43 -7.47 14.70
N VAL A 25 -14.33 -7.94 15.94
CA VAL A 25 -15.46 -8.51 16.68
C VAL A 25 -15.71 -7.64 17.90
N LEU A 26 -16.91 -7.09 18.01
CA LEU A 26 -17.36 -6.28 19.13
C LEU A 26 -18.11 -7.18 20.11
N VAL A 27 -17.59 -7.27 21.33
CA VAL A 27 -18.19 -8.04 22.43
C VAL A 27 -18.40 -7.11 23.64
N HIS A 28 -19.34 -7.48 24.51
CA HIS A 28 -19.63 -6.76 25.76
C HIS A 28 -19.93 -5.26 25.60
N GLY A 29 -21.21 -4.93 25.39
CA GLY A 29 -21.72 -3.56 25.40
C GLY A 29 -23.24 -3.55 25.46
N SER A 30 -23.83 -2.40 25.77
CA SER A 30 -25.27 -2.23 25.54
C SER A 30 -25.56 -2.35 24.04
N ALA A 31 -26.78 -2.80 23.68
CA ALA A 31 -27.17 -2.96 22.28
C ALA A 31 -26.98 -1.66 21.48
N GLU A 32 -27.33 -0.51 22.08
CA GLU A 32 -27.16 0.81 21.49
C GLU A 32 -25.68 1.19 21.27
N ALA A 33 -24.81 0.93 22.27
CA ALA A 33 -23.40 1.29 22.17
C ALA A 33 -22.67 0.41 21.14
N THR A 34 -22.96 -0.89 21.11
CA THR A 34 -22.36 -1.84 20.18
C THR A 34 -22.77 -1.53 18.75
N GLU A 35 -24.04 -1.24 18.49
CA GLU A 35 -24.52 -0.88 17.14
C GLU A 35 -23.89 0.44 16.67
N HIS A 36 -23.85 1.45 17.53
CA HIS A 36 -23.21 2.73 17.19
C HIS A 36 -21.71 2.59 16.89
N LEU A 37 -20.99 1.75 17.64
CA LEU A 37 -19.58 1.49 17.38
C LEU A 37 -19.39 0.65 16.11
N LYS A 38 -20.26 -0.34 15.86
CA LYS A 38 -20.27 -1.16 14.65
C LYS A 38 -20.43 -0.29 13.40
N GLU A 39 -21.41 0.61 13.39
CA GLU A 39 -21.62 1.53 12.27
C GLU A 39 -20.38 2.40 11.99
N HIS A 40 -19.76 2.93 13.04
CA HIS A 40 -18.56 3.74 12.89
C HIS A 40 -17.39 2.93 12.32
N CYS A 41 -17.16 1.72 12.85
CA CYS A 41 -16.04 0.88 12.42
C CYS A 41 -16.23 0.37 10.99
N SER A 42 -17.45 0.00 10.60
CA SER A 42 -17.76 -0.42 9.23
C SER A 42 -17.54 0.69 8.19
N LYS A 43 -17.72 1.95 8.59
CA LYS A 43 -17.54 3.12 7.72
C LYS A 43 -16.08 3.60 7.65
N HIS A 44 -15.35 3.55 8.75
CA HIS A 44 -14.06 4.25 8.89
C HIS A 44 -12.85 3.38 9.22
N VAL A 45 -13.05 2.14 9.68
CA VAL A 45 -11.95 1.30 10.20
C VAL A 45 -11.72 0.09 9.31
N CYS A 46 -12.71 -0.80 9.17
CA CYS A 46 -12.54 -2.04 8.45
C CYS A 46 -13.85 -2.58 7.87
N PRO A 47 -13.80 -3.32 6.75
CA PRO A 47 -15.01 -3.82 6.09
C PRO A 47 -15.72 -4.95 6.84
N HIS A 48 -15.02 -5.71 7.69
CA HIS A 48 -15.57 -6.87 8.40
C HIS A 48 -15.71 -6.59 9.90
N VAL A 49 -16.89 -6.12 10.33
CA VAL A 49 -17.21 -5.86 11.74
C VAL A 49 -18.38 -6.72 12.18
N TYR A 50 -18.16 -7.53 13.22
CA TYR A 50 -19.15 -8.44 13.79
C TYR A 50 -19.53 -7.98 15.19
N ALA A 51 -20.81 -8.17 15.54
CA ALA A 51 -21.34 -7.89 16.88
C ALA A 51 -22.30 -9.02 17.28
N PRO A 52 -21.75 -10.20 17.64
CA PRO A 52 -22.54 -11.37 17.96
C PRO A 52 -23.37 -11.18 19.22
N GLN A 53 -24.57 -11.77 19.24
CA GLN A 53 -25.40 -11.88 20.44
C GLN A 53 -24.88 -12.97 21.38
N ILE A 54 -25.39 -12.99 22.61
CA ILE A 54 -25.10 -14.06 23.56
C ILE A 54 -25.51 -15.40 22.92
N GLU A 55 -24.62 -16.39 22.99
CA GLU A 55 -24.74 -17.72 22.36
C GLU A 55 -24.66 -17.75 20.82
N GLU A 56 -24.41 -16.61 20.15
CA GLU A 56 -24.17 -16.59 18.71
C GLU A 56 -22.72 -16.97 18.38
N THR A 57 -22.53 -17.92 17.46
CA THR A 57 -21.21 -18.28 16.95
C THR A 57 -20.98 -17.62 15.60
N ILE A 58 -19.86 -16.92 15.46
CA ILE A 58 -19.42 -16.30 14.21
C ILE A 58 -18.18 -17.01 13.68
N ASP A 59 -18.19 -17.33 12.39
CA ASP A 59 -16.98 -17.79 11.71
C ASP A 59 -16.18 -16.58 11.24
N VAL A 60 -15.02 -16.38 11.86
CA VAL A 60 -14.08 -15.29 11.54
C VAL A 60 -12.89 -15.82 10.75
N THR A 61 -12.91 -17.10 10.35
CA THR A 61 -11.83 -17.73 9.59
C THR A 61 -11.55 -16.93 8.33
N SER A 62 -10.30 -16.55 8.14
CA SER A 62 -9.79 -16.03 6.88
C SER A 62 -9.02 -17.16 6.23
N ASP A 63 -9.32 -17.45 4.97
CA ASP A 63 -8.51 -18.35 4.15
C ASP A 63 -7.18 -17.66 3.79
N LEU A 64 -6.34 -17.41 4.79
CA LEU A 64 -4.94 -17.07 4.56
C LEU A 64 -4.18 -18.37 4.43
N CYS A 65 -4.00 -18.79 3.18
CA CYS A 65 -3.04 -19.80 2.80
C CYS A 65 -1.61 -19.25 3.00
N ALA A 66 -1.17 -19.19 4.26
CA ALA A 66 0.19 -18.80 4.61
C ALA A 66 1.12 -20.01 4.47
N TYR A 67 1.95 -20.01 3.44
CA TYR A 67 2.96 -21.03 3.22
C TYR A 67 4.34 -20.50 3.57
N LYS A 68 5.12 -21.29 4.30
CA LYS A 68 6.53 -21.01 4.50
C LYS A 68 7.30 -21.56 3.29
N VAL A 69 7.92 -20.65 2.55
CA VAL A 69 8.80 -20.99 1.41
C VAL A 69 10.20 -20.46 1.69
N GLN A 70 11.22 -21.19 1.21
CA GLN A 70 12.61 -20.73 1.22
C GLN A 70 12.95 -20.06 -0.11
N LEU A 71 13.70 -18.96 -0.09
CA LEU A 71 14.32 -18.42 -1.30
C LEU A 71 15.64 -19.16 -1.54
N SER A 72 15.84 -19.69 -2.74
CA SER A 72 17.15 -20.27 -3.11
C SER A 72 18.24 -19.19 -3.13
N GLU A 73 19.48 -19.57 -2.83
CA GLU A 73 20.62 -18.64 -2.83
C GLU A 73 20.80 -17.95 -4.20
N ARG A 74 20.57 -18.69 -5.28
CA ARG A 74 20.64 -18.17 -6.66
C ARG A 74 19.55 -17.15 -6.96
N LEU A 75 18.34 -17.33 -6.42
CA LEU A 75 17.29 -16.34 -6.56
C LEU A 75 17.67 -15.09 -5.76
N MET A 76 18.05 -15.28 -4.50
CA MET A 76 18.42 -14.20 -3.58
C MET A 76 19.53 -13.30 -4.13
N SER A 77 20.54 -13.88 -4.81
CA SER A 77 21.63 -13.10 -5.41
C SER A 77 21.20 -12.20 -6.58
N ASN A 78 20.05 -12.49 -7.20
CA ASN A 78 19.54 -11.74 -8.35
C ASN A 78 18.46 -10.73 -7.96
N VAL A 79 17.99 -10.72 -6.71
CA VAL A 79 16.94 -9.81 -6.24
C VAL A 79 17.51 -8.41 -6.07
N LEU A 80 16.89 -7.43 -6.74
CA LEU A 80 17.25 -6.02 -6.65
C LEU A 80 16.40 -5.31 -5.61
N PHE A 81 16.87 -5.28 -4.37
CA PHE A 81 16.20 -4.56 -3.29
C PHE A 81 16.30 -3.05 -3.47
N LYS A 82 15.16 -2.36 -3.34
CA LYS A 82 15.09 -0.90 -3.18
C LYS A 82 14.60 -0.57 -1.78
N LYS A 83 15.30 0.35 -1.11
CA LYS A 83 14.95 0.79 0.24
C LYS A 83 13.80 1.79 0.22
N LEU A 84 12.69 1.51 0.90
CA LEU A 84 11.55 2.40 1.10
C LEU A 84 11.40 2.70 2.60
N GLY A 85 11.92 3.84 3.05
CA GLY A 85 11.96 4.18 4.48
C GLY A 85 12.82 3.18 5.27
N ASP A 86 12.19 2.50 6.22
CA ASP A 86 12.80 1.44 7.03
C ASP A 86 12.65 0.03 6.41
N TYR A 87 11.98 -0.07 5.27
CA TYR A 87 11.71 -1.33 4.58
C TYR A 87 12.53 -1.46 3.30
N GLU A 88 12.68 -2.68 2.80
CA GLU A 88 13.23 -2.95 1.47
C GLU A 88 12.20 -3.74 0.66
N ILE A 89 12.06 -3.37 -0.61
CA ILE A 89 11.07 -3.93 -1.52
C ILE A 89 11.75 -4.40 -2.82
N SER A 90 11.23 -5.46 -3.44
CA SER A 90 11.66 -5.95 -4.75
C SER A 90 10.55 -6.75 -5.40
N TRP A 91 10.55 -6.77 -6.74
CA TRP A 91 9.85 -7.82 -7.49
C TRP A 91 10.63 -9.12 -7.44
N ILE A 92 9.88 -10.23 -7.35
CA ILE A 92 10.42 -11.58 -7.39
C ILE A 92 9.46 -12.41 -8.23
N ASP A 93 9.95 -12.88 -9.37
CA ASP A 93 9.35 -14.01 -10.08
C ASP A 93 10.17 -15.26 -9.78
N ALA A 94 9.49 -16.35 -9.47
CA ALA A 94 10.17 -17.59 -9.14
C ALA A 94 9.33 -18.82 -9.48
N GLU A 95 10.02 -19.90 -9.80
CA GLU A 95 9.44 -21.24 -9.91
C GLU A 95 9.48 -21.93 -8.54
N ILE A 96 8.38 -22.60 -8.20
CA ILE A 96 8.26 -23.34 -6.95
C ILE A 96 8.82 -24.75 -7.16
N GLY A 97 9.80 -25.12 -6.37
CA GLY A 97 10.32 -26.48 -6.28
C GLY A 97 10.42 -26.95 -4.84
N LYS A 98 11.19 -28.02 -4.63
CA LYS A 98 11.37 -28.65 -3.31
C LYS A 98 12.86 -28.89 -3.06
N THR A 99 13.35 -28.51 -1.89
CA THR A 99 14.72 -28.78 -1.43
C THR A 99 14.66 -29.26 0.00
N ASN A 100 15.20 -30.45 0.28
CA ASN A 100 15.21 -31.07 1.61
C ASN A 100 13.82 -31.02 2.30
N ASP A 101 12.80 -31.44 1.56
CA ASP A 101 11.39 -31.41 1.99
C ASP A 101 10.74 -30.04 2.22
N MET A 102 11.44 -28.93 1.97
CA MET A 102 10.88 -27.58 2.06
C MET A 102 10.59 -26.98 0.67
N LEU A 103 9.45 -26.32 0.53
CA LEU A 103 9.10 -25.54 -0.67
C LEU A 103 10.12 -24.43 -0.86
N THR A 104 10.76 -24.39 -2.03
CA THR A 104 11.86 -23.47 -2.34
C THR A 104 11.60 -22.75 -3.65
N LEU A 105 11.86 -21.44 -3.67
CA LEU A 105 11.72 -20.56 -4.83
C LEU A 105 13.02 -20.50 -5.63
N PHE A 106 12.94 -20.81 -6.91
CA PHE A 106 14.05 -20.83 -7.86
C PHE A 106 13.91 -19.71 -8.90
N PRO A 107 15.03 -19.17 -9.44
CA PRO A 107 14.96 -18.15 -10.46
C PRO A 107 14.33 -18.69 -11.74
N VAL A 108 13.41 -17.90 -12.31
CA VAL A 108 12.86 -18.14 -13.65
C VAL A 108 13.82 -17.65 -14.73
N SER A 109 13.80 -18.31 -15.89
CA SER A 109 14.62 -17.93 -17.04
C SER A 109 14.11 -16.68 -17.78
N SER A 110 12.82 -16.38 -17.67
CA SER A 110 12.18 -15.24 -18.30
C SER A 110 11.15 -14.64 -17.35
N THR A 111 11.41 -13.42 -16.89
CA THR A 111 10.48 -12.64 -16.08
C THR A 111 9.50 -11.89 -16.99
N PRO A 112 8.18 -12.00 -16.81
CA PRO A 112 7.24 -11.13 -17.51
C PRO A 112 7.52 -9.66 -17.20
N HIS A 113 7.20 -8.76 -18.14
CA HIS A 113 7.29 -7.33 -17.88
C HIS A 113 6.28 -6.93 -16.80
N HIS A 114 6.78 -6.50 -15.64
CA HIS A 114 5.93 -5.94 -14.59
C HIS A 114 5.37 -4.59 -15.04
N LYS A 115 4.09 -4.34 -14.70
CA LYS A 115 3.53 -3.01 -14.83
C LYS A 115 4.17 -2.10 -13.78
N SER A 116 4.38 -0.85 -14.15
CA SER A 116 4.96 0.14 -13.25
C SER A 116 4.07 0.36 -12.01
N VAL A 117 4.53 -0.04 -10.83
CA VAL A 117 3.82 0.18 -9.56
C VAL A 117 4.56 1.23 -8.75
N LEU A 118 3.85 2.27 -8.32
CA LEU A 118 4.35 3.22 -7.34
C LEU A 118 4.13 2.65 -5.94
N VAL A 119 5.21 2.45 -5.20
CA VAL A 119 5.14 2.00 -3.80
C VAL A 119 5.45 3.17 -2.88
N GLY A 120 4.44 3.63 -2.15
CA GLY A 120 4.52 4.79 -1.26
C GLY A 120 3.60 5.93 -1.67
N ASP A 121 3.66 7.04 -0.93
CA ASP A 121 2.85 8.22 -1.20
C ASP A 121 3.61 9.24 -2.05
N LEU A 122 3.30 9.31 -3.34
CA LEU A 122 3.76 10.42 -4.16
C LEU A 122 2.92 11.66 -3.87
N LYS A 123 3.55 12.64 -3.23
CA LYS A 123 3.06 14.02 -3.15
C LYS A 123 3.65 14.82 -4.29
N LEU A 124 2.82 15.19 -5.27
CA LEU A 124 3.25 15.99 -6.43
C LEU A 124 3.85 17.35 -6.01
N VAL A 125 3.46 17.88 -4.85
CA VAL A 125 4.00 19.14 -4.30
C VAL A 125 5.47 18.98 -3.91
N ASP A 126 5.82 17.89 -3.24
CA ASP A 126 7.21 17.61 -2.85
C ASP A 126 8.06 17.33 -4.10
N PHE A 127 7.49 16.62 -5.07
CA PHE A 127 8.17 16.37 -6.34
C PHE A 127 8.36 17.65 -7.17
N LYS A 128 7.39 18.59 -7.15
CA LYS A 128 7.55 19.91 -7.75
C LYS A 128 8.76 20.65 -7.18
N GLN A 129 8.88 20.68 -5.84
CA GLN A 129 10.00 21.35 -5.17
C GLN A 129 11.33 20.67 -5.52
N PHE A 130 11.36 19.34 -5.58
CA PHE A 130 12.54 18.58 -5.98
C PHE A 130 12.97 18.89 -7.42
N LEU A 131 12.07 18.86 -8.38
CA LEU A 131 12.38 19.18 -9.78
C LEU A 131 12.82 20.65 -9.94
N ALA A 132 12.18 21.58 -9.24
CA ALA A 132 12.60 22.98 -9.20
C ALA A 132 14.01 23.15 -8.63
N SER A 133 14.38 22.38 -7.59
CA SER A 133 15.74 22.38 -7.02
C SER A 133 16.80 21.86 -8.00
N LYS A 134 16.40 21.06 -9.00
CA LYS A 134 17.25 20.57 -10.09
C LYS A 134 17.28 21.50 -11.31
N GLY A 135 16.63 22.67 -11.23
CA GLY A 135 16.59 23.66 -12.29
C GLY A 135 15.54 23.40 -13.38
N ILE A 136 14.65 22.42 -13.18
CA ILE A 136 13.56 22.14 -14.12
C ILE A 136 12.40 23.08 -13.80
N GLN A 137 11.88 23.78 -14.82
CA GLN A 137 10.68 24.60 -14.63
C GLN A 137 9.47 23.71 -14.43
N VAL A 138 8.75 23.91 -13.31
CA VAL A 138 7.59 23.08 -12.98
C VAL A 138 6.42 23.92 -12.51
N GLU A 139 5.24 23.65 -13.06
CA GLU A 139 3.99 24.33 -12.74
C GLU A 139 2.85 23.33 -12.50
N PHE A 140 1.92 23.67 -11.62
CA PHE A 140 0.69 22.89 -11.47
C PHE A 140 -0.36 23.45 -12.42
N ALA A 141 -0.89 22.61 -13.30
CA ALA A 141 -1.96 22.98 -14.23
C ALA A 141 -2.95 21.83 -14.36
N GLY A 142 -4.25 22.11 -14.13
CA GLY A 142 -5.34 21.14 -14.34
C GLY A 142 -5.23 19.85 -13.52
N GLY A 143 -4.66 19.90 -12.31
CA GLY A 143 -4.45 18.71 -11.46
C GLY A 143 -3.25 17.83 -11.88
N ALA A 144 -2.45 18.29 -12.84
CA ALA A 144 -1.21 17.66 -13.26
C ALA A 144 0.00 18.58 -13.02
N LEU A 145 1.18 17.99 -13.01
CA LEU A 145 2.46 18.67 -12.84
C LEU A 145 3.13 18.81 -14.21
N ARG A 146 3.12 20.03 -14.77
CA ARG A 146 3.79 20.34 -16.03
C ARG A 146 5.26 20.62 -15.76
N CYS A 147 6.13 19.86 -16.39
CA CYS A 147 7.58 19.93 -16.24
C CYS A 147 8.20 20.29 -17.59
N GLY A 148 8.93 21.41 -17.64
CA GLY A 148 9.43 21.97 -18.89
C GLY A 148 8.30 22.39 -19.84
N GLU A 149 8.57 22.36 -21.15
CA GLU A 149 7.58 22.76 -22.15
C GLU A 149 6.58 21.66 -22.51
N TYR A 150 7.05 20.40 -22.59
CA TYR A 150 6.32 19.31 -23.24
C TYR A 150 6.02 18.10 -22.36
N VAL A 151 6.46 18.08 -21.09
CA VAL A 151 6.27 16.92 -20.20
C VAL A 151 5.21 17.23 -19.14
N THR A 152 4.26 16.33 -18.96
CA THR A 152 3.19 16.44 -17.97
C THR A 152 3.10 15.16 -17.16
N LEU A 153 3.06 15.30 -15.85
CA LEU A 153 2.95 14.22 -14.88
C LEU A 153 1.58 14.26 -14.23
N ARG A 154 0.83 13.17 -14.35
CA ARG A 154 -0.49 13.02 -13.71
C ARG A 154 -0.47 11.84 -12.75
N LYS A 155 -0.91 12.08 -11.52
CA LYS A 155 -1.19 11.01 -10.56
C LYS A 155 -2.61 10.50 -10.80
N ILE A 156 -2.75 9.21 -11.08
CA ILE A 156 -4.02 8.50 -11.12
C ILE A 156 -4.13 7.68 -9.84
N SER A 157 -5.17 7.96 -9.07
CA SER A 157 -5.57 7.15 -7.93
C SER A 157 -6.82 6.37 -8.31
N ASP A 158 -6.67 5.06 -8.51
CA ASP A 158 -7.82 4.19 -8.64
C ASP A 158 -8.40 3.94 -7.24
N PHE A 159 -9.57 4.53 -6.96
CA PHE A 159 -10.28 4.36 -5.69
C PHE A 159 -11.02 3.01 -5.59
N THR A 160 -10.74 2.05 -6.48
CA THR A 160 -11.59 0.88 -6.68
C THR A 160 -11.21 -0.37 -5.89
N GLN A 161 -10.14 -0.35 -5.09
CA GLN A 161 -9.82 -1.47 -4.20
C GLN A 161 -10.11 -1.12 -2.74
N LYS A 162 -11.31 -1.52 -2.31
CA LYS A 162 -11.69 -1.59 -0.89
C LYS A 162 -10.84 -2.67 -0.21
N GLY A 163 -9.76 -2.25 0.45
CA GLY A 163 -8.96 -3.08 1.35
C GLY A 163 -7.68 -3.60 0.70
N GLY A 164 -6.56 -2.93 1.01
CA GLY A 164 -5.21 -3.29 0.53
C GLY A 164 -4.60 -2.16 -0.29
N THR A 165 -3.44 -1.68 0.16
CA THR A 165 -2.52 -0.71 -0.50
C THR A 165 -3.03 -0.10 -1.81
N VAL A 166 -3.46 1.17 -1.76
CA VAL A 166 -3.86 1.95 -2.94
C VAL A 166 -2.70 1.94 -3.94
N ALA A 167 -2.84 1.18 -5.03
CA ALA A 167 -1.92 1.24 -6.14
C ALA A 167 -2.07 2.62 -6.78
N GLN A 168 -1.11 3.51 -6.50
CA GLN A 168 -1.01 4.81 -7.14
C GLN A 168 -0.31 4.59 -8.48
N HIS A 169 -0.88 5.11 -9.57
CA HIS A 169 -0.22 5.07 -10.87
C HIS A 169 0.14 6.49 -11.29
N VAL A 170 1.33 6.66 -11.86
CA VAL A 170 1.79 7.95 -12.38
C VAL A 170 1.92 7.82 -13.89
N ILE A 171 1.25 8.71 -14.61
CA ILE A 171 1.37 8.82 -16.05
C ILE A 171 2.31 9.98 -16.36
N ILE A 172 3.32 9.71 -17.19
CA ILE A 172 4.19 10.71 -17.79
C ILE A 172 3.80 10.86 -19.26
N GLU A 173 3.15 11.95 -19.60
CA GLU A 173 2.76 12.33 -20.97
C GLU A 173 3.76 13.35 -21.51
N GLY A 174 4.23 13.19 -22.75
CA GLY A 174 5.09 14.18 -23.38
C GLY A 174 5.85 13.65 -24.58
N SER A 175 6.55 14.55 -25.26
CA SER A 175 7.48 14.20 -26.34
C SER A 175 8.68 13.44 -25.77
N LEU A 176 9.19 12.43 -26.49
CA LEU A 176 10.37 11.65 -26.11
C LEU A 176 11.67 12.46 -26.26
N THR A 177 11.82 13.49 -25.44
CA THR A 177 12.99 14.38 -25.39
C THR A 177 13.94 13.99 -24.26
N GLU A 178 15.13 14.59 -24.22
CA GLU A 178 16.07 14.38 -23.12
C GLU A 178 15.47 14.78 -21.76
N GLU A 179 14.68 15.86 -21.73
CA GLU A 179 13.93 16.29 -20.55
C GLU A 179 12.96 15.20 -20.06
N TYR A 180 12.24 14.53 -20.96
CA TYR A 180 11.35 13.42 -20.61
C TYR A 180 12.10 12.29 -19.92
N TYR A 181 13.24 11.88 -20.47
CA TYR A 181 14.04 10.80 -19.88
C TYR A 181 14.65 11.21 -18.54
N GLN A 182 15.13 12.45 -18.40
CA GLN A 182 15.65 12.98 -17.14
C GLN A 182 14.56 13.02 -16.06
N ILE A 183 13.36 13.53 -16.37
CA ILE A 183 12.23 13.60 -15.43
C ILE A 183 11.80 12.18 -15.01
N ARG A 184 11.77 11.24 -15.96
CA ARG A 184 11.43 9.83 -15.69
C ARG A 184 12.44 9.18 -14.74
N GLU A 185 13.74 9.37 -14.98
CA GLU A 185 14.80 8.87 -14.09
C GLU A 185 14.69 9.48 -12.69
N LEU A 186 14.45 10.79 -12.59
CA LEU A 186 14.26 11.47 -11.30
C LEU A 186 13.02 10.96 -10.54
N LEU A 187 11.93 10.69 -11.26
CA LEU A 187 10.73 10.11 -10.68
C LEU A 187 11.00 8.68 -10.16
N TYR A 188 11.68 7.86 -10.96
CA TYR A 188 11.98 6.47 -10.60
C TYR A 188 13.00 6.37 -9.46
N SER A 189 13.94 7.32 -9.41
CA SER A 189 14.92 7.42 -8.33
C SER A 189 14.30 7.81 -6.99
N GLN A 190 13.35 8.76 -6.98
CA GLN A 190 12.74 9.24 -5.73
C GLN A 190 11.60 8.36 -5.22
N PHE A 191 10.79 7.79 -6.11
CA PHE A 191 9.53 7.15 -5.71
C PHE A 191 9.46 5.64 -5.98
N TYR A 192 10.63 5.02 -6.13
CA TYR A 192 10.77 3.56 -6.18
C TYR A 192 9.76 2.89 -7.12
N LEU A 193 9.57 3.48 -8.31
CA LEU A 193 8.82 2.86 -9.38
C LEU A 193 9.60 1.64 -9.86
N PHE A 194 8.91 0.51 -9.90
CA PHE A 194 9.37 -0.72 -10.53
C PHE A 194 8.48 -1.01 -11.71
#